data_AF-A0A354MB09-F1
#
_entry.id   AF-A0A354MB09-F1
#
_cell.length_a   1.000
_cell.length_b   1.000
_cell.length_c   1.000
_cell.angle_alpha   90.00
_cell.angle_beta   90.00
_cell.angle_gamma   90.00
#
_symmetry.space_group_name_H-M   'P 1'
#
loop_
_entity.id
_entity.type
_entity.pdbx_description
1 polymer ?
#
loop_
_entity_poly.entity_id
_entity_poly.type
_entity_poly.pdbx_seq_one_letter_code
_entity_poly.pdbx_strand_id
1 'polypeptide(L)'
;GNGGGSALMKDPRLAGEIVKAVVNAVNVPVTVKMRTGYDGGHINAPELAKRCEAAGAAAVTVHGRTREQMYAPGIDYKTIAAVKQAVKIP
;
A
#
# COMPACT_ATOMS: atom_id res chain seq x y z
N GLY A 1 8.26 -11.71 12.22
CA GLY A 1 7.57 -10.42 12.46
C GLY A 1 6.07 -10.67 12.59
N ASN A 2 5.33 -9.79 13.26
CA ASN A 2 3.95 -10.04 13.73
C ASN A 2 2.87 -9.82 12.64
N GLY A 3 3.17 -10.10 11.37
CA GLY A 3 2.19 -10.00 10.26
C GLY A 3 1.79 -8.57 9.82
N GLY A 4 2.19 -7.51 10.54
CA GLY A 4 1.86 -6.13 10.20
C GLY A 4 2.83 -5.43 9.22
N GLY A 5 2.52 -4.17 8.91
CA GLY A 5 3.33 -3.33 8.02
C GLY A 5 3.44 -3.92 6.61
N SER A 6 4.64 -3.93 6.03
CA SER A 6 4.85 -4.46 4.68
C SER A 6 4.57 -5.97 4.54
N ALA A 7 4.44 -6.73 5.63
CA ALA A 7 4.04 -8.13 5.55
C ALA A 7 2.61 -8.29 4.97
N LEU A 8 1.75 -7.29 5.18
CA LEU A 8 0.41 -7.22 4.57
C LEU A 8 0.44 -7.13 3.04
N MET A 9 1.58 -6.81 2.42
CA MET A 9 1.70 -6.86 0.96
C MET A 9 1.68 -8.29 0.41
N LYS A 10 1.77 -9.33 1.25
CA LYS A 10 1.53 -10.72 0.84
C LYS A 10 0.05 -11.08 0.78
N ASP A 11 -0.81 -10.30 1.43
CA ASP A 11 -2.26 -10.47 1.41
C ASP A 11 -2.95 -9.09 1.29
N PRO A 12 -3.02 -8.52 0.07
CA PRO A 12 -3.67 -7.24 -0.16
C PRO A 12 -5.15 -7.22 0.22
N ARG A 13 -5.82 -8.38 0.23
CA ARG A 13 -7.23 -8.49 0.66
C ARG A 13 -7.34 -8.18 2.15
N LEU A 14 -6.54 -8.86 2.99
CA LEU A 14 -6.50 -8.59 4.43
C LEU A 14 -6.13 -7.13 4.73
N ALA A 15 -5.17 -6.57 3.98
CA ALA A 15 -4.79 -5.17 4.13
C ALA A 15 -5.97 -4.21 3.90
N GLY A 16 -6.78 -4.45 2.86
CA GLY A 16 -7.98 -3.68 2.57
C GLY A 16 -9.06 -3.83 3.66
N GLU A 17 -9.25 -5.03 4.20
CA GLU A 17 -10.19 -5.29 5.30
C GLU A 17 -9.80 -4.50 6.57
N ILE A 18 -8.50 -4.46 6.91
CA ILE A 18 -7.98 -3.66 8.03
C ILE A 18 -8.25 -2.17 7.79
N VAL A 19 -7.94 -1.65 6.60
CA VAL A 19 -8.17 -0.23 6.27
C VAL A 19 -9.65 0.12 6.41
N LYS A 20 -10.55 -0.73 5.90
CA LYS A 20 -12.00 -0.51 6.00
C LYS A 20 -12.47 -0.48 7.46
N ALA A 21 -11.96 -1.39 8.28
CA ALA A 21 -12.29 -1.41 9.70
C ALA A 21 -11.85 -0.13 10.42
N VAL A 22 -10.65 0.39 10.12
CA VAL A 22 -10.14 1.63 10.70
C VAL A 22 -10.95 2.84 10.22
N VAL A 23 -11.23 2.94 8.91
CA VAL A 23 -12.06 4.01 8.33
C VAL A 23 -13.44 4.07 8.99
N ASN A 24 -14.09 2.92 9.20
CA ASN A 24 -15.41 2.88 9.82
C ASN A 24 -15.41 3.22 11.33
N ALA A 25 -14.25 3.15 11.99
CA ALA A 25 -14.13 3.38 13.42
C ALA A 25 -13.89 4.86 13.79
N VAL A 26 -13.55 5.71 12.81
CA VAL A 26 -13.12 7.11 13.07
C VAL A 26 -13.81 8.10 12.13
N ASN A 27 -14.00 9.33 12.60
CA ASN A 27 -14.62 10.42 11.82
C ASN A 27 -13.57 11.35 11.17
N VAL A 28 -12.30 10.94 11.11
CA VAL A 28 -11.20 11.71 10.52
C VAL A 28 -10.61 10.96 9.32
N PRO A 29 -9.98 11.66 8.35
CA PRO A 29 -9.38 11.00 7.20
C PRO A 29 -8.30 9.98 7.58
N VAL A 30 -8.39 8.77 7.04
CA VAL A 30 -7.40 7.70 7.22
C VAL A 30 -6.52 7.61 5.98
N THR A 31 -5.20 7.59 6.15
CA THR A 31 -4.24 7.46 5.05
C THR A 31 -3.44 6.18 5.18
N VAL A 32 -2.91 5.66 4.07
CA VAL A 32 -2.14 4.41 4.04
C VAL A 32 -0.76 4.63 3.48
N LYS A 33 0.26 4.16 4.19
CA LYS A 33 1.65 4.11 3.70
C LYS A 33 2.04 2.67 3.36
N MET A 34 2.56 2.46 2.15
CA MET A 34 2.99 1.16 1.65
C MET A 34 4.38 1.21 0.99
N ARG A 35 4.87 0.03 0.62
CA ARG A 35 6.07 -0.19 -0.23
C ARG A 35 5.62 -0.58 -1.64
N THR A 36 6.55 -0.78 -2.58
CA THR A 36 6.18 -1.29 -3.92
C THR A 36 5.73 -2.75 -3.88
N GLY A 37 6.18 -3.50 -2.87
CA GLY A 37 5.94 -4.92 -2.70
C GLY A 37 6.61 -5.50 -1.46
N TYR A 38 6.41 -6.80 -1.19
CA TYR A 38 7.18 -7.50 -0.16
C TYR A 38 8.60 -7.84 -0.65
N ASP A 39 8.71 -8.40 -1.84
CA ASP A 39 9.94 -8.81 -2.53
C ASP A 39 9.74 -8.68 -4.06
N GLY A 40 10.70 -9.16 -4.86
CA GLY A 40 10.62 -9.11 -6.33
C GLY A 40 9.46 -9.89 -6.96
N GLY A 41 8.88 -10.87 -6.26
CA GLY A 41 7.71 -11.62 -6.70
C GLY A 41 6.38 -10.96 -6.33
N HIS A 42 6.39 -9.92 -5.50
CA HIS A 42 5.19 -9.29 -4.95
C HIS A 42 5.12 -7.79 -5.24
N ILE A 43 5.41 -7.34 -6.47
CA ILE A 43 5.30 -5.93 -6.87
C ILE A 43 3.82 -5.56 -7.10
N ASN A 44 3.07 -5.38 -6.01
CA ASN A 44 1.60 -5.29 -6.02
C ASN A 44 1.03 -4.01 -5.40
N ALA A 45 1.85 -2.96 -5.25
CA ALA A 45 1.36 -1.66 -4.75
C ALA A 45 0.14 -1.10 -5.51
N PRO A 46 0.02 -1.19 -6.85
CA PRO A 46 -1.19 -0.72 -7.54
C PRO A 46 -2.46 -1.48 -7.13
N GLU A 47 -2.36 -2.79 -6.88
CA GLU A 47 -3.49 -3.59 -6.39
C GLU A 47 -3.87 -3.16 -4.98
N LEU A 48 -2.87 -3.07 -4.09
CA LEU A 48 -3.10 -2.65 -2.71
C LEU A 48 -3.71 -1.24 -2.64
N ALA A 49 -3.22 -0.30 -3.44
CA ALA A 49 -3.73 1.07 -3.48
C ALA A 49 -5.22 1.11 -3.89
N LYS A 50 -5.63 0.36 -4.92
CA LYS A 50 -7.05 0.26 -5.31
C LYS A 50 -7.92 -0.29 -4.18
N ARG A 51 -7.42 -1.30 -3.44
CA ARG A 51 -8.13 -1.87 -2.30
C ARG A 51 -8.25 -0.87 -1.16
N CYS A 52 -7.19 -0.11 -0.87
CA CYS A 52 -7.21 0.95 0.14
C CYS A 52 -8.19 2.07 -0.23
N GLU A 53 -8.20 2.51 -1.49
CA GLU A 53 -9.17 3.49 -2.00
C GLU A 53 -10.60 2.99 -1.87
N ALA A 54 -10.88 1.76 -2.32
CA ALA A 54 -12.21 1.14 -2.19
C ALA A 54 -12.63 0.95 -0.72
N ALA A 55 -11.67 0.82 0.19
CA ALA A 55 -11.89 0.74 1.63
C ALA A 55 -12.12 2.10 2.31
N GLY A 56 -12.01 3.22 1.58
CA GLY A 56 -12.25 4.56 2.07
C GLY A 56 -11.00 5.30 2.57
N ALA A 57 -9.80 4.84 2.22
CA ALA A 57 -8.58 5.62 2.48
C ALA A 57 -8.64 6.96 1.74
N ALA A 58 -8.23 8.04 2.42
CA ALA A 58 -8.23 9.40 1.88
C ALA A 58 -7.00 9.72 1.03
N ALA A 59 -5.88 9.01 1.25
CA ALA A 59 -4.65 9.15 0.48
C ALA A 59 -3.76 7.91 0.64
N VAL A 60 -2.87 7.69 -0.34
CA VAL A 60 -1.85 6.64 -0.28
C VAL A 60 -0.44 7.21 -0.45
N THR A 61 0.52 6.67 0.28
CA THR A 61 1.95 7.00 0.14
C THR A 61 2.73 5.75 -0.22
N VAL A 62 3.52 5.81 -1.28
CA VAL A 62 4.32 4.68 -1.76
C VAL A 62 5.81 4.95 -1.56
N HIS A 63 6.46 4.11 -0.77
CA HIS A 63 7.92 4.02 -0.78
C HIS A 63 8.31 3.15 -1.99
N GLY A 64 9.04 3.73 -2.95
CA GLY A 64 9.54 3.09 -4.18
C GLY A 64 10.56 1.93 -4.01
N ARG A 65 10.42 1.11 -2.97
CA ARG A 65 11.24 -0.09 -2.70
C ARG A 65 10.36 -1.21 -2.18
N THR A 66 10.74 -2.45 -2.46
CA THR A 66 10.14 -3.63 -1.80
C THR A 66 10.59 -3.69 -0.35
N ARG A 67 9.94 -4.51 0.47
CA ARG A 67 10.44 -4.77 1.83
C ARG A 67 11.83 -5.38 1.80
N GLU A 68 12.10 -6.35 0.93
CA GLU A 68 13.37 -7.07 0.86
C GLU A 68 14.55 -6.14 0.56
N GLN A 69 14.34 -5.13 -0.28
CA GLN A 69 15.34 -4.12 -0.59
C GLN A 69 15.72 -3.23 0.60
N MET A 70 14.93 -3.23 1.69
CA MET A 70 15.16 -2.39 2.87
C MET A 70 15.40 -0.91 2.50
N TYR A 71 16.62 -0.42 2.64
CA TYR A 71 17.06 0.94 2.29
C TYR A 71 18.18 0.94 1.24
N ALA A 72 18.38 -0.17 0.52
CA ALA A 72 19.37 -0.27 -0.53
C ALA A 72 19.17 0.81 -1.61
N PRO A 73 20.23 1.23 -2.32
CA PRO A 73 20.12 2.17 -3.43
C PRO A 73 19.14 1.72 -4.52
N GLY A 74 18.69 2.66 -5.34
CA GLY A 74 17.67 2.44 -6.36
C GLY A 74 16.26 2.74 -5.85
N ILE A 75 15.43 3.28 -6.73
CA ILE A 75 14.03 3.64 -6.48
C ILE A 75 13.22 3.25 -7.72
N ASP A 76 12.13 2.53 -7.50
CA ASP A 76 11.19 2.17 -8.55
C ASP A 76 10.08 3.23 -8.70
N TYR A 77 10.35 4.21 -9.57
CA TYR A 77 9.37 5.24 -9.95
C TYR A 77 8.26 4.70 -10.86
N LYS A 78 8.47 3.58 -11.56
CA LYS A 78 7.46 3.02 -12.46
C LYS A 78 6.27 2.50 -11.66
N THR A 79 6.53 1.81 -10.56
CA THR A 79 5.46 1.36 -9.66
C THR A 79 4.73 2.52 -9.00
N ILE A 80 5.41 3.60 -8.63
CA ILE A 80 4.78 4.82 -8.08
C ILE A 80 3.83 5.44 -9.14
N ALA A 81 4.30 5.58 -10.38
CA ALA A 81 3.48 6.10 -11.47
C ALA A 81 2.26 5.19 -11.75
N ALA A 82 2.44 3.87 -11.72
CA ALA A 82 1.36 2.90 -11.88
C ALA A 82 0.32 3.01 -10.75
N VAL A 83 0.75 3.24 -9.50
CA VAL A 83 -0.18 3.53 -8.39
C VAL A 83 -0.95 4.81 -8.68
N LYS A 84 -0.29 5.88 -9.11
CA LYS A 84 -0.99 7.14 -9.39
C LYS A 84 -2.03 7.02 -10.49
N GLN A 85 -1.78 6.21 -11.50
CA GLN A 85 -2.75 5.93 -12.58
C GLN A 85 -3.89 5.02 -12.12
N ALA A 86 -3.68 4.22 -11.09
CA ALA A 86 -4.61 3.20 -10.62
C ALA A 86 -5.71 3.73 -9.68
N VAL A 87 -5.49 4.85 -9.01
CA VAL A 87 -6.40 5.42 -7.99
C VAL A 87 -6.72 6.89 -8.27
N LYS A 88 -7.85 7.38 -7.75
CA LYS A 88 -8.27 8.79 -7.85
C LYS A 88 -7.83 9.61 -6.64
N ILE A 89 -7.70 9.00 -5.47
CA ILE A 89 -7.18 9.65 -4.27
C ILE A 89 -5.72 10.13 -4.45
N PRO A 90 -5.29 11.16 -3.70
CA PRO A 90 -3.90 11.61 -3.68
C PRO A 90 -2.90 10.48 -3.42
#